data_AF-A0AA88GMZ9-F1
#
_entry.id   AF-A0AA88GMZ9-F1
#
_cell.length_a   1.000
_cell.length_b   1.000
_cell.length_c   1.000
_cell.angle_alpha   90.00
_cell.angle_beta   90.00
_cell.angle_gamma   90.00
#
_symmetry.space_group_name_H-M   'P 1'
#
loop_
_entity.id
_entity.type
_entity.pdbx_description
1 polymer ?
#
loop_
_entity_poly.entity_id
_entity_poly.type
_entity_poly.pdbx_seq_one_letter_code
_entity_poly.pdbx_strand_id
1 'polypeptide(L)'
;MLISSVEASTHQQHDMDSLCYAKLCHLSQIEDNIKGVENYITINHRPPFIYASYENVSSKLFPPVFQYSGFDQLQELFSTNPNEYHRRMLRREVRGLAFDDETKKIMSRTMPKFFNVDEMEESSKKRVEYLLKKVLENDHGHGSDAPFVLLEKLDGSLCSPIIERCIASEEENGIASMAKNNYATSALFDHGNVQREYTTFRLRMRTKLSHTNAIVIAMEELLYQLGNECSKRNSNENHTEDIKVILRDHLKNIPQFPLILQEITPEEEEYLVFKIDEEALAQNEQFLKLPPTAQNFILFSVYWHNRGYTPLFEFFSQDHKIVIDYGDKPFLSLLAIRHTVNGNFLPYRQVKESADKYGIECVKECSNHEVISAAMKGDIEELLKAIRKERGVEGYVLALNNGWMFKVKSMWYSDIHKTNAFISKGELKEAAMWNYVLESKVDDIIGFVKREEDRIRLRDFNDKLINYFNNYVEKIQNYKHYIQQELEKDFPNVDYEDIPMKNFTTIAKTILSGEPPFILNLLIVNKKEQTSLHSLIKDQCVKISQKDLTTVKKMLGCTDLEFISRSEMRRREKLAKLNQVDKATDNCHTQDDDAELEEDENNHA
;
A
#
# COMPACT_ATOMS: atom_id res chain seq x y z
N MET A 1 13.66 27.68 29.18
CA MET A 1 14.09 27.10 30.48
C MET A 1 13.61 25.67 30.54
N LEU A 2 14.47 24.77 31.04
CA LEU A 2 14.40 23.30 31.07
C LEU A 2 14.78 22.58 29.76
N ILE A 3 16.06 22.69 29.42
CA ILE A 3 16.79 21.65 28.67
C ILE A 3 17.61 20.91 29.73
N SER A 4 17.20 19.71 30.13
CA SER A 4 18.04 18.83 30.94
C SER A 4 18.73 17.85 30.02
N SER A 5 20.05 17.96 29.97
CA SER A 5 21.01 17.01 29.41
C SER A 5 20.74 15.59 29.92
N VAL A 6 20.45 14.66 29.01
CA VAL A 6 20.52 13.22 29.29
C VAL A 6 21.90 12.75 28.83
N GLU A 7 22.81 12.64 29.78
CA GLU A 7 24.07 11.93 29.61
C GLU A 7 23.79 10.44 29.35
N ALA A 8 24.59 9.85 28.45
CA ALA A 8 24.51 8.46 28.08
C ALA A 8 24.87 7.56 29.28
N SER A 9 23.85 7.05 29.99
CA SER A 9 24.03 6.01 31.00
C SER A 9 24.10 4.63 30.32
N THR A 10 25.30 4.04 30.32
CA THR A 10 25.55 2.63 30.03
C THR A 10 24.91 1.75 31.10
N HIS A 11 23.61 1.47 30.95
CA HIS A 11 22.81 0.34 31.45
C HIS A 11 21.31 0.72 31.34
N GLN A 12 20.82 0.96 30.12
CA GLN A 12 19.37 1.06 29.93
C GLN A 12 18.78 -0.34 29.89
N GLN A 13 18.14 -0.73 30.98
CA GLN A 13 17.09 -1.74 30.94
C GLN A 13 16.09 -1.24 29.88
N HIS A 14 16.04 -1.89 28.71
CA HIS A 14 15.16 -1.45 27.62
C HIS A 14 13.73 -1.43 28.17
N ASP A 15 13.15 -0.24 28.35
CA ASP A 15 11.73 -0.12 28.66
C ASP A 15 10.98 -0.70 27.47
N MET A 16 10.58 -1.95 27.60
CA MET A 16 9.91 -2.69 26.54
C MET A 16 8.66 -1.95 26.07
N ASP A 17 8.12 -1.04 26.89
CA ASP A 17 6.82 -0.42 26.67
C ASP A 17 6.88 0.91 25.95
N SER A 18 8.08 1.45 25.72
CA SER A 18 8.31 2.67 24.95
C SER A 18 9.12 2.36 23.69
N LEU A 19 8.69 2.90 22.54
CA LEU A 19 9.38 2.72 21.27
C LEU A 19 10.31 3.92 20.99
N CYS A 20 11.60 3.73 21.20
CA CYS A 20 12.61 4.76 20.90
C CYS A 20 12.97 4.74 19.40
N TYR A 21 12.80 5.87 18.70
CA TYR A 21 13.22 5.99 17.30
C TYR A 21 14.73 6.15 17.18
N ALA A 22 15.33 5.59 16.13
CA ALA A 22 16.78 5.68 15.91
C ALA A 22 17.18 7.11 15.48
N LYS A 23 18.27 7.66 16.04
CA LYS A 23 18.87 8.91 15.53
C LYS A 23 19.51 8.63 14.16
N LEU A 24 19.11 9.39 13.15
CA LEU A 24 19.56 9.24 11.77
C LEU A 24 19.88 10.63 11.22
N CYS A 25 21.15 10.91 10.94
CA CYS A 25 21.61 12.18 10.39
C CYS A 25 22.23 12.03 8.99
N HIS A 26 22.75 10.86 8.63
CA HIS A 26 23.57 10.68 7.43
C HIS A 26 23.31 9.36 6.70
N LEU A 27 23.45 9.35 5.36
CA LEU A 27 23.21 8.18 4.50
C LEU A 27 24.04 6.95 4.88
N SER A 28 25.30 7.14 5.26
CA SER A 28 26.21 6.04 5.65
C SER A 28 25.66 5.18 6.79
N GLN A 29 24.86 5.76 7.71
CA GLN A 29 24.21 4.98 8.77
C GLN A 29 23.24 3.95 8.19
N ILE A 30 22.58 4.24 7.06
CA ILE A 30 21.76 3.26 6.34
C ILE A 30 22.66 2.20 5.73
N GLU A 31 23.65 2.60 4.95
CA GLU A 31 24.57 1.70 4.24
C GLU A 31 25.25 0.70 5.21
N ASP A 32 25.63 1.16 6.40
CA ASP A 32 26.25 0.32 7.42
C ASP A 32 25.29 -0.67 8.11
N ASN A 33 23.99 -0.33 8.19
CA ASN A 33 23.01 -1.11 8.96
C ASN A 33 22.12 -2.02 8.09
N ILE A 34 22.25 -1.94 6.77
CA ILE A 34 21.54 -2.80 5.82
C ILE A 34 22.38 -4.00 5.34
N LYS A 35 23.60 -4.17 5.87
CA LYS A 35 24.47 -5.31 5.57
C LYS A 35 23.73 -6.65 5.78
N GLY A 36 23.73 -7.50 4.76
CA GLY A 36 23.04 -8.80 4.70
C GLY A 36 21.55 -8.74 4.34
N VAL A 37 20.97 -7.56 4.12
CA VAL A 37 19.58 -7.36 3.66
C VAL A 37 19.48 -6.32 2.54
N GLU A 38 20.58 -6.08 1.83
CA GLU A 38 20.72 -5.05 0.79
C GLU A 38 19.66 -5.21 -0.30
N ASN A 39 19.39 -6.45 -0.73
CA ASN A 39 18.38 -6.78 -1.74
C ASN A 39 16.92 -6.49 -1.33
N TYR A 40 16.69 -6.07 -0.08
CA TYR A 40 15.37 -5.67 0.41
C TYR A 40 15.21 -4.15 0.45
N ILE A 41 16.26 -3.37 0.18
CA ILE A 41 16.28 -1.92 0.30
C ILE A 41 16.77 -1.31 -1.00
N THR A 42 16.01 -0.35 -1.51
CA THR A 42 16.38 0.45 -2.67
C THR A 42 16.97 1.78 -2.22
N ILE A 43 18.14 2.11 -2.74
CA ILE A 43 18.74 3.45 -2.66
C ILE A 43 18.75 4.06 -4.07
N ASN A 44 17.93 5.08 -4.29
CA ASN A 44 17.75 5.73 -5.57
C ASN A 44 18.40 7.11 -5.58
N HIS A 45 19.44 7.29 -6.39
CA HIS A 45 20.03 8.59 -6.66
C HIS A 45 19.15 9.34 -7.66
N ARG A 46 18.52 10.41 -7.21
CA ARG A 46 17.70 11.30 -8.04
C ARG A 46 18.08 12.74 -7.69
N PRO A 47 19.14 13.28 -8.30
CA PRO A 47 19.64 14.61 -7.99
C PRO A 47 18.50 15.65 -7.96
N PRO A 48 18.52 16.58 -6.98
CA PRO A 48 19.57 16.77 -5.98
C PRO A 48 19.40 15.93 -4.69
N PHE A 49 18.67 14.81 -4.75
CA PHE A 49 18.39 13.98 -3.58
C PHE A 49 18.79 12.51 -3.75
N ILE A 50 18.95 11.83 -2.63
CA ILE A 50 19.09 10.37 -2.56
C ILE A 50 17.94 9.83 -1.73
N TYR A 51 17.20 8.86 -2.27
CA TYR A 51 16.05 8.26 -1.60
C TYR A 51 16.38 6.86 -1.11
N ALA A 52 15.99 6.51 0.11
CA ALA A 52 16.11 5.15 0.63
C ALA A 52 14.76 4.61 1.13
N SER A 53 14.37 3.41 0.68
CA SER A 53 13.17 2.73 1.17
C SER A 53 13.31 1.23 0.98
N TYR A 54 12.61 0.44 1.78
CA TYR A 54 12.44 -0.98 1.48
C TYR A 54 11.72 -1.21 0.14
N GLU A 55 12.14 -2.25 -0.57
CA GLU A 55 11.51 -2.77 -1.79
C GLU A 55 10.47 -3.84 -1.43
N ASN A 56 10.83 -4.73 -0.50
CA ASN A 56 10.01 -5.84 -0.06
C ASN A 56 9.94 -5.91 1.47
N VAL A 57 8.74 -6.19 2.00
CA VAL A 57 8.53 -6.42 3.43
C VAL A 57 8.71 -7.90 3.69
N SER A 58 9.66 -8.27 4.56
CA SER A 58 9.83 -9.65 5.02
C SER A 58 10.21 -9.69 6.50
N SER A 59 9.99 -10.83 7.14
CA SER A 59 10.44 -11.08 8.52
C SER A 59 11.97 -11.04 8.65
N LYS A 60 12.73 -11.27 7.56
CA LYS A 60 14.18 -11.09 7.53
C LYS A 60 14.58 -9.61 7.63
N LEU A 61 13.81 -8.73 7.01
CA LEU A 61 14.05 -7.28 7.04
C LEU A 61 13.60 -6.67 8.37
N PHE A 62 12.49 -7.15 8.93
CA PHE A 62 11.93 -6.70 10.20
C PHE A 62 11.98 -7.84 11.23
N PRO A 63 13.17 -8.27 11.66
CA PRO A 63 13.27 -9.23 12.74
C PRO A 63 12.68 -8.62 14.04
N PRO A 64 12.18 -9.46 14.96
CA PRO A 64 11.60 -8.99 16.21
C PRO A 64 12.56 -8.09 16.98
N VAL A 65 12.07 -6.97 17.49
CA VAL A 65 12.80 -6.09 18.42
C VAL A 65 12.32 -6.25 19.85
N PHE A 66 11.16 -6.90 20.03
CA PHE A 66 10.56 -7.25 21.31
C PHE A 66 9.98 -8.67 21.19
N GLN A 67 10.05 -9.45 22.27
CA GLN A 67 9.39 -10.76 22.37
C GLN A 67 8.22 -10.68 23.34
N TYR A 68 7.08 -11.28 23.01
CA TYR A 68 5.89 -11.30 23.87
C TYR A 68 5.56 -12.73 24.31
N SER A 69 6.44 -13.32 25.12
CA SER A 69 6.24 -14.45 26.05
C SER A 69 7.63 -15.05 26.33
N GLY A 70 7.98 -15.20 27.62
CA GLY A 70 9.34 -15.30 28.12
C GLY A 70 10.33 -16.18 27.35
N PHE A 71 11.52 -15.64 27.09
CA PHE A 71 12.80 -16.36 26.95
C PHE A 71 13.97 -15.37 26.95
N ASP A 72 15.05 -15.73 27.65
CA ASP A 72 16.28 -14.96 27.85
C ASP A 72 17.05 -14.62 26.55
N GLN A 73 16.68 -15.19 25.39
CA GLN A 73 17.50 -15.21 24.17
C GLN A 73 17.61 -13.86 23.43
N LEU A 74 16.53 -13.06 23.32
CA LEU A 74 16.64 -11.74 22.69
C LEU A 74 17.35 -10.74 23.60
N GLN A 75 17.09 -10.84 24.90
CA GLN A 75 17.80 -10.05 25.90
C GLN A 75 19.29 -10.42 25.93
N GLU A 76 19.63 -11.71 25.88
CA GLU A 76 20.98 -12.22 25.75
C GLU A 76 21.62 -11.77 24.42
N LEU A 77 20.90 -11.84 23.30
CA LEU A 77 21.39 -11.37 22.01
C LEU A 77 21.72 -9.88 22.03
N PHE A 78 20.86 -9.04 22.60
CA PHE A 78 21.11 -7.60 22.69
C PHE A 78 22.16 -7.26 23.76
N SER A 79 22.27 -8.07 24.82
CA SER A 79 23.34 -7.93 25.81
C SER A 79 24.71 -8.28 25.23
N THR A 80 24.77 -9.31 24.38
CA THR A 80 26.00 -9.78 23.71
C THR A 80 26.33 -8.99 22.43
N ASN A 81 25.33 -8.41 21.78
CA ASN A 81 25.47 -7.58 20.59
C ASN A 81 24.52 -6.36 20.62
N PRO A 82 24.85 -5.31 21.39
CA PRO A 82 24.00 -4.11 21.51
C PRO A 82 23.70 -3.41 20.18
N ASN A 83 24.62 -3.51 19.21
CA ASN A 83 24.48 -2.92 17.89
C ASN A 83 23.34 -3.57 17.08
N GLU A 84 22.98 -4.82 17.37
CA GLU A 84 21.89 -5.51 16.67
C GLU A 84 20.54 -4.86 16.95
N TYR A 85 20.27 -4.43 18.19
CA TYR A 85 19.03 -3.70 18.51
C TYR A 85 18.95 -2.40 17.69
N HIS A 86 20.02 -1.61 17.72
CA HIS A 86 20.09 -0.35 16.97
C HIS A 86 19.90 -0.57 15.46
N ARG A 87 20.56 -1.59 14.90
CA ARG A 87 20.42 -1.98 13.49
C ARG A 87 18.98 -2.32 13.13
N ARG A 88 18.29 -3.11 13.96
CA ARG A 88 16.87 -3.48 13.74
C ARG A 88 15.95 -2.28 13.83
N MET A 89 16.17 -1.38 14.78
CA MET A 89 15.42 -0.14 14.90
C MET A 89 15.63 0.78 13.70
N LEU A 90 16.87 0.92 13.22
CA LEU A 90 17.17 1.71 12.04
C LEU A 90 16.53 1.12 10.77
N ARG A 91 16.48 -0.21 10.60
CA ARG A 91 15.80 -0.84 9.46
C ARG A 91 14.31 -0.47 9.37
N ARG A 92 13.64 -0.21 10.50
CA ARG A 92 12.24 0.26 10.53
C ARG A 92 12.08 1.67 9.97
N GLU A 93 13.14 2.46 10.01
CA GLU A 93 13.17 3.84 9.52
C GLU A 93 13.36 3.93 8.01
N VAL A 94 13.83 2.86 7.35
CA VAL A 94 14.13 2.84 5.91
C VAL A 94 12.86 2.73 5.08
N ARG A 95 12.02 3.76 5.18
CA ARG A 95 10.73 3.89 4.50
C ARG A 95 10.63 5.30 3.95
N GLY A 96 11.09 5.50 2.74
CA GLY A 96 11.08 6.79 2.06
C GLY A 96 11.86 7.87 2.80
N LEU A 97 13.10 7.60 3.14
CA LEU A 97 14.06 8.62 3.57
C LEU A 97 14.52 9.42 2.36
N ALA A 98 14.81 10.70 2.54
CA ALA A 98 15.46 11.53 1.52
C ALA A 98 16.66 12.24 2.13
N PHE A 99 17.79 12.17 1.44
CA PHE A 99 19.06 12.78 1.80
C PHE A 99 19.46 13.79 0.73
N ASP A 100 20.24 14.78 1.13
CA ASP A 100 20.90 15.71 0.23
C ASP A 100 21.99 14.96 -0.57
N ASP A 101 22.07 15.16 -1.89
CA ASP A 101 23.01 14.40 -2.73
C ASP A 101 24.48 14.83 -2.56
N GLU A 102 24.73 16.03 -2.04
CA GLU A 102 26.06 16.59 -1.81
C GLU A 102 26.57 16.25 -0.41
N THR A 103 25.85 16.69 0.62
CA THR A 103 26.24 16.51 2.03
C THR A 103 25.90 15.13 2.58
N LYS A 104 25.03 14.37 1.90
CA LYS A 104 24.46 13.09 2.36
C LYS A 104 23.73 13.16 3.70
N LYS A 105 23.48 14.37 4.23
CA LYS A 105 22.67 14.59 5.42
C LYS A 105 21.19 14.35 5.11
N ILE A 106 20.44 13.87 6.09
CA ILE A 106 19.00 13.64 5.93
C ILE A 106 18.24 14.96 5.77
N MET A 107 17.38 15.03 4.75
CA MET A 107 16.56 16.20 4.44
C MET A 107 15.10 15.98 4.83
N SER A 108 14.60 14.74 4.73
CA SER A 108 13.21 14.41 5.01
C SER A 108 13.06 12.96 5.46
N ARG A 109 12.26 12.75 6.51
CA ARG A 109 12.04 11.44 7.14
C ARG A 109 10.54 11.14 7.28
N THR A 110 10.03 10.19 6.50
CA THR A 110 8.62 9.76 6.61
C THR A 110 8.39 8.83 7.80
N MET A 111 7.15 8.39 8.05
CA MET A 111 6.82 7.48 9.16
C MET A 111 7.62 6.17 9.10
N PRO A 112 8.03 5.62 10.25
CA PRO A 112 8.68 4.31 10.30
C PRO A 112 7.68 3.22 9.86
N LYS A 113 8.18 2.02 9.62
CA LYS A 113 7.33 0.86 9.37
C LYS A 113 6.53 0.54 10.65
N PHE A 114 5.21 0.56 10.52
CA PHE A 114 4.28 0.01 11.49
C PHE A 114 3.30 -0.98 10.82
N PHE A 115 2.74 -1.86 11.65
CA PHE A 115 2.07 -3.08 11.22
C PHE A 115 0.57 -3.05 11.52
N ASN A 116 -0.18 -3.88 10.81
CA ASN A 116 -1.56 -4.13 11.20
C ASN A 116 -1.57 -4.88 12.52
N VAL A 117 -2.61 -4.64 13.33
CA VAL A 117 -2.84 -5.49 14.50
C VAL A 117 -2.95 -6.95 14.05
N ASP A 118 -2.23 -7.82 14.75
CA ASP A 118 -2.11 -9.26 14.48
C ASP A 118 -1.31 -9.64 13.21
N GLU A 119 -0.46 -8.74 12.68
CA GLU A 119 0.42 -9.04 11.52
C GLU A 119 1.78 -9.63 11.95
N MET A 120 2.36 -9.09 13.02
CA MET A 120 3.66 -9.45 13.59
C MET A 120 3.53 -9.66 15.11
N GLU A 121 4.50 -10.34 15.72
CA GLU A 121 4.53 -10.61 17.17
C GLU A 121 4.35 -9.33 18.02
N GLU A 122 5.09 -8.27 17.71
CA GLU A 122 5.03 -6.97 18.38
C GLU A 122 3.70 -6.23 18.20
N SER A 123 2.94 -6.61 17.18
CA SER A 123 1.60 -6.09 16.88
C SER A 123 0.50 -7.09 17.21
N SER A 124 0.82 -8.21 17.88
CA SER A 124 -0.17 -9.21 18.29
C SER A 124 -1.23 -8.58 19.17
N LYS A 125 -2.46 -9.08 19.11
CA LYS A 125 -3.59 -8.50 19.86
C LYS A 125 -3.28 -8.34 21.35
N LYS A 126 -2.69 -9.37 21.96
CA LYS A 126 -2.32 -9.37 23.39
C LYS A 126 -1.31 -8.26 23.71
N ARG A 127 -0.32 -8.04 22.84
CA ARG A 127 0.69 -7.01 23.02
C ARG A 127 0.09 -5.61 22.87
N VAL A 128 -0.73 -5.40 21.84
CA VAL A 128 -1.41 -4.13 21.61
C VAL A 128 -2.34 -3.81 22.77
N GLU A 129 -3.10 -4.79 23.26
CA GLU A 129 -3.96 -4.65 24.44
C GLU A 129 -3.17 -4.24 25.68
N TYR A 130 -2.07 -4.94 25.96
CA TYR A 130 -1.17 -4.61 27.06
C TYR A 130 -0.65 -3.16 26.97
N LEU A 131 -0.14 -2.75 25.79
CA LEU A 131 0.41 -1.42 25.58
C LEU A 131 -0.67 -0.34 25.76
N LEU A 132 -1.86 -0.58 25.20
CA LEU A 132 -3.00 0.32 25.31
C LEU A 132 -3.46 0.48 26.76
N LYS A 133 -3.59 -0.62 27.51
CA LYS A 133 -3.93 -0.55 28.95
C LYS A 133 -2.86 0.18 29.75
N LYS A 134 -1.58 -0.07 29.48
CA LYS A 134 -0.49 0.59 30.18
C LYS A 134 -0.48 2.11 29.96
N VAL A 135 -0.70 2.60 28.73
CA VAL A 135 -0.77 4.06 28.50
C VAL A 135 -2.00 4.69 29.14
N LEU A 136 -3.11 3.94 29.25
CA LEU A 136 -4.32 4.37 29.95
C LEU A 136 -4.12 4.43 31.48
N GLU A 137 -3.44 3.44 32.06
CA GLU A 137 -3.15 3.40 33.51
C GLU A 137 -2.19 4.53 33.94
N ASN A 138 -1.24 4.87 33.07
CA ASN A 138 -0.28 5.96 33.30
C ASN A 138 -0.88 7.35 33.02
N ASP A 139 -2.09 7.43 32.47
CA ASP A 139 -2.78 8.70 32.27
C ASP A 139 -3.37 9.19 33.60
N HIS A 140 -2.60 10.00 34.32
CA HIS A 140 -3.02 10.57 35.60
C HIS A 140 -3.94 11.80 35.45
N GLY A 141 -4.50 12.07 34.27
CA GLY A 141 -5.41 13.21 34.05
C GLY A 141 -4.75 14.59 34.22
N HIS A 142 -3.41 14.62 34.30
CA HIS A 142 -2.59 15.81 34.53
C HIS A 142 -1.49 15.98 33.46
N GLY A 143 -1.38 15.06 32.49
CA GLY A 143 -0.46 15.15 31.36
C GLY A 143 -1.00 16.04 30.23
N SER A 144 -0.11 16.71 29.49
CA SER A 144 -0.48 17.58 28.36
C SER A 144 -0.88 16.84 27.08
N ASP A 145 -0.59 15.53 27.02
CA ASP A 145 -0.76 14.69 25.84
C ASP A 145 -1.68 13.50 26.15
N ALA A 146 -2.65 13.24 25.26
CA ALA A 146 -3.57 12.12 25.39
C ALA A 146 -2.83 10.77 25.35
N PRO A 147 -3.28 9.74 26.09
CA PRO A 147 -2.62 8.43 26.15
C PRO A 147 -2.53 7.74 24.78
N PHE A 148 -3.50 8.01 23.91
CA PHE A 148 -3.51 7.60 22.52
C PHE A 148 -4.33 8.57 21.67
N VAL A 149 -4.17 8.45 20.35
CA VAL A 149 -5.06 9.05 19.36
C VAL A 149 -5.45 8.00 18.32
N LEU A 150 -6.72 8.04 17.89
CA LEU A 150 -7.23 7.26 16.77
C LEU A 150 -7.46 8.19 15.59
N LEU A 151 -6.62 8.06 14.56
CA LEU A 151 -6.69 8.89 13.36
C LEU A 151 -7.30 8.08 12.21
N GLU A 152 -8.13 8.72 11.40
CA GLU A 152 -8.61 8.13 10.15
C GLU A 152 -7.41 7.69 9.31
N LYS A 153 -7.44 6.44 8.85
CA LYS A 153 -6.44 5.99 7.90
C LYS A 153 -6.88 6.44 6.51
N LEU A 154 -6.31 7.53 6.03
CA LEU A 154 -6.57 8.02 4.68
C LEU A 154 -5.98 7.06 3.63
N ASP A 155 -6.70 6.91 2.53
CA ASP A 155 -6.39 5.97 1.45
C ASP A 155 -5.87 6.71 0.20
N GLY A 156 -4.63 7.18 0.27
CA GLY A 156 -4.00 7.93 -0.79
C GLY A 156 -2.52 7.63 -0.93
N SER A 157 -1.74 8.67 -1.18
CA SER A 157 -0.29 8.60 -1.32
C SER A 157 0.41 9.43 -0.26
N LEU A 158 1.12 8.77 0.65
CA LEU A 158 2.03 9.42 1.59
C LEU A 158 3.04 10.31 0.85
N CYS A 159 3.08 11.57 1.26
CA CYS A 159 3.95 12.59 0.71
C CYS A 159 4.49 13.53 1.78
N SER A 160 5.48 14.32 1.41
CA SER A 160 6.05 15.38 2.25
C SER A 160 6.59 16.52 1.37
N PRO A 161 6.60 17.77 1.86
CA PRO A 161 7.38 18.82 1.25
C PRO A 161 8.89 18.49 1.34
N ILE A 162 9.67 19.01 0.39
CA ILE A 162 11.13 18.96 0.40
C ILE A 162 11.68 20.21 -0.32
N ILE A 163 12.75 20.79 0.20
CA ILE A 163 13.37 21.98 -0.38
C ILE A 163 14.44 21.56 -1.38
N GLU A 164 14.25 21.96 -2.64
CA GLU A 164 15.20 21.78 -3.74
C GLU A 164 16.05 23.05 -3.89
N ARG A 165 17.36 22.96 -3.65
CA ARG A 165 18.31 24.04 -3.92
C ARG A 165 18.66 24.03 -5.42
N CYS A 166 18.57 25.17 -6.07
CA CYS A 166 18.74 25.32 -7.52
C CYS A 166 20.04 26.09 -7.84
N ILE A 167 20.74 25.62 -8.87
CA ILE A 167 22.01 26.18 -9.35
C ILE A 167 21.71 27.32 -10.35
N ALA A 168 22.66 28.24 -10.54
CA ALA A 168 22.56 29.32 -11.55
C ALA A 168 22.48 28.78 -12.99
N SER A 169 21.72 29.47 -13.85
CA SER A 169 21.40 29.06 -15.23
C SER A 169 22.58 28.89 -16.19
N GLU A 170 23.77 29.43 -15.88
CA GLU A 170 24.98 29.26 -16.71
C GLU A 170 25.59 27.86 -16.59
N GLU A 171 25.45 27.21 -15.42
CA GLU A 171 25.88 25.81 -15.21
C GLU A 171 24.85 24.78 -15.70
N GLU A 172 23.56 25.16 -15.79
CA GLU A 172 22.51 24.30 -16.39
C GLU A 172 22.86 23.91 -17.83
N ASN A 173 23.46 24.81 -18.61
CA ASN A 173 23.91 24.53 -19.98
C ASN A 173 25.18 23.66 -20.04
N GLY A 174 26.08 23.77 -19.07
CA GLY A 174 27.28 22.92 -18.95
C GLY A 174 26.96 21.49 -18.51
N ILE A 175 25.94 21.31 -17.66
CA ILE A 175 25.45 20.01 -17.21
C ILE A 175 24.49 19.39 -18.25
N ALA A 176 23.68 20.20 -18.94
CA ALA A 176 22.82 19.75 -20.03
C ALA A 176 23.61 19.24 -21.26
N SER A 177 24.84 19.74 -21.49
CA SER A 177 25.71 19.19 -22.54
C SER A 177 26.22 17.77 -22.25
N MET A 178 26.03 17.26 -21.02
CA MET A 178 26.36 15.89 -20.61
C MET A 178 25.13 14.98 -20.51
N ALA A 179 23.92 15.46 -20.87
CA ALA A 179 22.65 14.74 -20.74
C ALA A 179 22.36 13.72 -21.86
N LYS A 180 23.37 12.97 -22.31
CA LYS A 180 23.17 11.69 -23.00
C LYS A 180 23.78 10.59 -22.14
N ASN A 181 23.03 10.16 -21.13
CA ASN A 181 22.88 8.78 -20.65
C ASN A 181 22.55 8.77 -19.15
N ASN A 182 21.40 8.18 -18.83
CA ASN A 182 21.05 7.60 -17.53
C ASN A 182 20.94 8.53 -16.30
N TYR A 183 19.70 8.91 -15.98
CA TYR A 183 19.23 9.21 -14.61
C TYR A 183 19.23 7.97 -13.67
N ALA A 184 20.01 6.94 -14.02
CA ALA A 184 20.23 5.73 -13.24
C ALA A 184 21.74 5.46 -13.00
N THR A 185 22.64 6.31 -13.48
CA THR A 185 24.08 6.23 -13.18
C THR A 185 24.67 7.63 -13.04
N SER A 186 24.50 8.22 -11.86
CA SER A 186 25.42 9.25 -11.34
C SER A 186 26.19 8.74 -10.12
N ALA A 187 26.37 7.41 -10.01
CA ALA A 187 27.23 6.78 -9.01
C ALA A 187 28.73 6.83 -9.38
N LEU A 188 29.12 7.63 -10.39
CA LEU A 188 30.48 7.71 -10.90
C LEU A 188 31.08 9.13 -10.91
N PHE A 189 30.43 10.10 -10.27
CA PHE A 189 31.05 11.40 -10.06
C PHE A 189 31.27 11.62 -8.56
N ASP A 190 32.42 11.13 -8.10
CA ASP A 190 33.19 11.80 -7.05
C ASP A 190 33.62 13.15 -7.63
N HIS A 191 32.70 14.12 -7.64
CA HIS A 191 33.03 15.51 -7.91
C HIS A 191 33.87 15.97 -6.73
N GLY A 192 35.19 15.79 -6.81
CA GLY A 192 36.09 16.20 -5.76
C GLY A 192 35.78 17.62 -5.31
N ASN A 193 35.34 17.79 -4.06
CA ASN A 193 35.25 19.02 -3.27
C ASN A 193 34.76 20.34 -3.93
N VAL A 194 34.13 20.34 -5.11
CA VAL A 194 33.58 21.55 -5.70
C VAL A 194 32.15 21.73 -5.17
N GLN A 195 32.03 22.57 -4.15
CA GLN A 195 30.76 22.95 -3.55
C GLN A 195 29.90 23.66 -4.60
N ARG A 196 28.67 23.18 -4.82
CA ARG A 196 27.76 23.79 -5.81
C ARG A 196 27.28 25.15 -5.29
N GLU A 197 27.32 26.17 -6.15
CA GLU A 197 26.79 27.49 -5.80
C GLU A 197 25.28 27.54 -6.07
N TYR A 198 24.50 27.45 -5.00
CA TYR A 198 23.04 27.54 -5.09
C TYR A 198 22.59 28.99 -4.90
N THR A 199 21.84 29.51 -5.88
CA THR A 199 21.38 30.90 -5.89
C THR A 199 19.91 31.04 -5.51
N THR A 200 19.15 29.95 -5.67
CA THR A 200 17.70 29.94 -5.55
C THR A 200 17.21 28.61 -4.98
N PHE A 201 15.95 28.52 -4.59
CA PHE A 201 15.31 27.27 -4.21
C PHE A 201 13.87 27.19 -4.69
N ARG A 202 13.35 25.96 -4.75
CA ARG A 202 11.94 25.65 -4.95
C ARG A 202 11.46 24.77 -3.81
N LEU A 203 10.25 25.02 -3.32
CA LEU A 203 9.57 24.05 -2.47
C LEU A 203 8.90 23.01 -3.37
N ARG A 204 9.30 21.75 -3.22
CA ARG A 204 8.77 20.63 -4.00
C ARG A 204 7.95 19.72 -3.11
N MET A 205 7.14 18.89 -3.75
CA MET A 205 6.54 17.72 -3.10
C MET A 205 7.30 16.45 -3.47
N ARG A 206 7.24 15.47 -2.57
CA ARG A 206 7.77 14.13 -2.83
C ARG A 206 6.84 13.05 -2.31
N THR A 207 6.84 11.91 -3.00
CA THR A 207 6.33 10.65 -2.44
C THR A 207 7.49 9.89 -1.79
N LYS A 208 7.27 8.62 -1.41
CA LYS A 208 8.27 7.79 -0.71
C LYS A 208 9.64 7.73 -1.40
N LEU A 209 9.68 7.60 -2.73
CA LEU A 209 10.94 7.35 -3.45
C LEU A 209 11.24 8.34 -4.58
N SER A 210 10.46 9.42 -4.70
CA SER A 210 10.57 10.30 -5.86
C SER A 210 9.88 11.65 -5.63
N HIS A 211 10.49 12.69 -6.21
CA HIS A 211 9.96 14.06 -6.35
C HIS A 211 9.65 14.39 -7.83
N THR A 212 9.54 13.36 -8.68
CA THR A 212 9.50 13.50 -10.15
C THR A 212 8.45 12.61 -10.82
N ASN A 213 7.54 12.02 -10.04
CA ASN A 213 6.48 11.15 -10.56
C ASN A 213 5.17 11.93 -10.78
N ALA A 214 4.23 11.31 -11.46
CA ALA A 214 2.93 11.90 -11.79
C ALA A 214 2.14 12.41 -10.58
N ILE A 215 2.19 11.69 -9.45
CA ILE A 215 1.49 12.09 -8.22
C ILE A 215 2.07 13.42 -7.71
N VAL A 216 3.38 13.62 -7.85
CA VAL A 216 4.05 14.88 -7.48
C VAL A 216 3.58 16.03 -8.35
N ILE A 217 3.45 15.82 -9.65
CA ILE A 217 2.92 16.82 -10.58
C ILE A 217 1.51 17.23 -10.14
N ALA A 218 0.61 16.27 -9.91
CA ALA A 218 -0.76 16.53 -9.46
C ALA A 218 -0.82 17.26 -8.10
N MET A 219 0.06 16.91 -7.15
CA MET A 219 0.17 17.61 -5.87
C MET A 219 0.58 19.07 -6.05
N GLU A 220 1.60 19.33 -6.85
CA GLU A 220 2.15 20.68 -7.06
C GLU A 220 1.18 21.54 -7.89
N GLU A 221 0.48 20.95 -8.86
CA GLU A 221 -0.61 21.58 -9.60
C GLU A 221 -1.75 22.05 -8.68
N LEU A 222 -2.14 21.22 -7.69
CA LEU A 222 -3.12 21.60 -6.67
C LEU A 222 -2.59 22.71 -5.76
N LEU A 223 -1.37 22.55 -5.23
CA LEU A 223 -0.79 23.49 -4.25
C LEU A 223 -0.57 24.89 -4.85
N TYR A 224 -0.05 24.95 -6.07
CA TYR A 224 0.30 26.20 -6.74
C TYR A 224 -0.79 26.70 -7.70
N GLN A 225 -1.92 25.99 -7.80
CA GLN A 225 -3.06 26.32 -8.66
C GLN A 225 -2.67 26.46 -10.15
N LEU A 226 -1.83 25.56 -10.66
CA LEU A 226 -1.23 25.64 -12.00
C LEU A 226 -2.12 25.10 -13.12
N GLY A 227 -3.36 24.68 -12.81
CA GLY A 227 -4.17 23.87 -13.72
C GLY A 227 -3.77 22.39 -13.69
N ASN A 228 -4.23 21.60 -14.66
CA ASN A 228 -3.99 20.14 -14.71
C ASN A 228 -3.44 19.62 -16.05
N GLU A 229 -2.74 20.47 -16.79
CA GLU A 229 -2.27 20.17 -18.14
C GLU A 229 -1.21 19.06 -18.14
N CYS A 230 -0.23 19.14 -17.25
CA CYS A 230 0.87 18.17 -17.18
C CYS A 230 0.34 16.81 -16.69
N SER A 231 -0.56 16.81 -15.70
CA SER A 231 -1.24 15.59 -15.25
C SER A 231 -2.03 14.92 -16.39
N LYS A 232 -2.78 15.69 -17.19
CA LYS A 232 -3.53 15.19 -18.35
C LYS A 232 -2.62 14.63 -19.46
N ARG A 233 -1.52 15.31 -19.77
CA ARG A 233 -0.52 14.84 -20.75
C ARG A 233 0.06 13.49 -20.31
N ASN A 234 0.35 13.35 -19.01
CA ASN A 234 0.89 12.12 -18.45
C ASN A 234 -0.15 10.97 -18.40
N SER A 235 -1.43 11.27 -18.18
CA SER A 235 -2.50 10.25 -18.13
C SER A 235 -2.97 9.78 -19.52
N ASN A 236 -2.49 10.39 -20.62
CA ASN A 236 -2.91 10.05 -21.97
C ASN A 236 -2.60 8.57 -22.29
N GLU A 237 -3.64 7.80 -22.62
CA GLU A 237 -3.59 6.33 -22.85
C GLU A 237 -2.62 5.91 -23.95
N ASN A 238 -2.32 6.81 -24.89
CA ASN A 238 -1.38 6.53 -25.97
C ASN A 238 0.10 6.64 -25.55
N HIS A 239 0.39 7.16 -24.34
CA HIS A 239 1.73 7.29 -23.74
C HIS A 239 2.83 7.72 -24.73
N THR A 240 2.52 8.66 -25.62
CA THR A 240 3.42 9.07 -26.71
C THR A 240 4.52 10.03 -26.26
N GLU A 241 4.34 10.70 -25.12
CA GLU A 241 5.24 11.75 -24.62
C GLU A 241 6.10 11.27 -23.44
N ASP A 242 7.40 11.56 -23.49
CA ASP A 242 8.34 11.22 -22.42
C ASP A 242 8.02 12.05 -21.16
N ILE A 243 7.84 11.37 -20.02
CA ILE A 243 7.61 11.98 -18.70
C ILE A 243 8.65 13.07 -18.36
N LYS A 244 9.88 12.97 -18.87
CA LYS A 244 10.92 13.98 -18.66
C LYS A 244 10.58 15.32 -19.32
N VAL A 245 9.92 15.29 -20.47
CA VAL A 245 9.46 16.50 -21.17
C VAL A 245 8.35 17.16 -20.37
N ILE A 246 7.36 16.36 -19.95
CA ILE A 246 6.25 16.82 -19.11
C ILE A 246 6.77 17.43 -17.81
N LEU A 247 7.72 16.75 -17.15
CA LEU A 247 8.32 17.25 -15.91
C LEU A 247 9.11 18.55 -16.11
N ARG A 248 9.87 18.68 -17.21
CA ARG A 248 10.59 19.91 -17.52
C ARG A 248 9.63 21.08 -17.72
N ASP A 249 8.52 20.86 -18.42
CA ASP A 249 7.51 21.90 -18.62
C ASP A 249 6.82 22.27 -17.31
N HIS A 250 6.42 21.27 -16.51
CA HIS A 250 5.86 21.47 -15.17
C HIS A 250 6.77 22.33 -14.29
N LEU A 251 8.08 22.02 -14.27
CA LEU A 251 9.07 22.72 -13.45
C LEU A 251 9.23 24.21 -13.78
N LYS A 252 8.94 24.63 -15.02
CA LYS A 252 8.96 26.07 -15.38
C LYS A 252 7.88 26.88 -14.66
N ASN A 253 6.81 26.21 -14.24
CA ASN A 253 5.67 26.82 -13.58
C ASN A 253 5.76 26.76 -12.05
N ILE A 254 6.72 26.00 -11.50
CA ILE A 254 6.94 25.92 -10.05
C ILE A 254 7.65 27.20 -9.58
N PRO A 255 7.11 27.91 -8.56
CA PRO A 255 7.74 29.10 -8.02
C PRO A 255 9.15 28.82 -7.50
N GLN A 256 10.07 29.73 -7.83
CA GLN A 256 11.47 29.67 -7.43
C GLN A 256 11.85 30.98 -6.76
N PHE A 257 12.49 30.91 -5.61
CA PHE A 257 12.81 32.07 -4.79
C PHE A 257 14.33 32.21 -4.61
N PRO A 258 14.86 33.42 -4.37
CA PRO A 258 16.24 33.61 -3.95
C PRO A 258 16.57 32.77 -2.72
N LEU A 259 17.72 32.11 -2.73
CA LEU A 259 18.19 31.33 -1.59
C LEU A 259 18.93 32.25 -0.62
N ILE A 260 18.19 32.84 0.30
CA ILE A 260 18.75 33.65 1.39
C ILE A 260 18.80 32.76 2.63
N LEU A 261 20.00 32.51 3.15
CA LEU A 261 20.24 31.61 4.27
C LEU A 261 20.55 32.41 5.53
N GLN A 262 20.07 31.93 6.66
CA GLN A 262 20.50 32.37 7.99
C GLN A 262 21.66 31.51 8.47
N GLU A 263 22.52 32.09 9.31
CA GLU A 263 23.52 31.31 10.04
C GLU A 263 22.82 30.27 10.92
N ILE A 264 23.36 29.06 10.91
CA ILE A 264 22.94 27.95 11.76
C ILE A 264 23.86 27.89 12.97
N THR A 265 23.30 27.65 14.15
CA THR A 265 24.12 27.42 15.35
C THR A 265 24.79 26.03 15.30
N PRO A 266 25.85 25.78 16.08
CA PRO A 266 26.44 24.44 16.19
C PRO A 266 25.45 23.34 16.58
N GLU A 267 24.45 23.67 17.41
CA GLU A 267 23.38 22.72 17.76
C GLU A 267 22.44 22.46 16.57
N GLU A 268 22.13 23.49 15.78
CA GLU A 268 21.31 23.38 14.57
C GLU A 268 22.00 22.55 13.49
N GLU A 269 23.34 22.60 13.37
CA GLU A 269 24.11 21.79 12.43
C GLU A 269 23.94 20.28 12.62
N GLU A 270 23.55 19.83 13.82
CA GLU A 270 23.25 18.42 14.10
C GLU A 270 22.01 17.92 13.36
N TYR A 271 21.07 18.80 13.02
CA TYR A 271 19.78 18.44 12.46
C TYR A 271 19.34 19.24 11.22
N LEU A 272 20.09 20.27 10.83
CA LEU A 272 19.88 21.04 9.61
C LEU A 272 21.03 20.87 8.64
N VAL A 273 20.68 20.97 7.35
CA VAL A 273 21.64 21.14 6.25
C VAL A 273 21.84 22.62 5.96
N PHE A 274 20.75 23.38 6.01
CA PHE A 274 20.70 24.82 5.83
C PHE A 274 19.42 25.36 6.51
N LYS A 275 19.34 26.68 6.65
CA LYS A 275 18.20 27.39 7.23
C LYS A 275 17.83 28.58 6.35
N ILE A 276 16.60 28.59 5.85
CA ILE A 276 16.11 29.67 4.98
C ILE A 276 15.70 30.86 5.82
N ASP A 277 16.00 32.07 5.36
CA ASP A 277 15.48 33.28 5.98
C ASP A 277 13.96 33.43 5.71
N GLU A 278 13.15 33.15 6.74
CA GLU A 278 11.68 33.20 6.68
C GLU A 278 11.17 34.63 6.43
N GLU A 279 11.86 35.65 6.95
CA GLU A 279 11.46 37.05 6.79
C GLU A 279 11.74 37.54 5.37
N ALA A 280 12.92 37.22 4.84
CA ALA A 280 13.29 37.55 3.46
C ALA A 280 12.37 36.84 2.44
N LEU A 281 12.00 35.59 2.71
CA LEU A 281 11.01 34.86 1.90
C LEU A 281 9.64 35.55 1.94
N ALA A 282 9.15 35.92 3.12
CA ALA A 282 7.85 36.57 3.29
C ALA A 282 7.77 37.96 2.63
N GLN A 283 8.91 38.64 2.46
CA GLN A 283 9.00 39.94 1.79
C GLN A 283 9.25 39.83 0.27
N ASN A 284 9.50 38.64 -0.26
CA ASN A 284 9.84 38.45 -1.66
C ASN A 284 8.65 38.78 -2.60
N GLU A 285 8.88 39.59 -3.62
CA GLU A 285 7.81 40.02 -4.55
C GLU A 285 7.15 38.87 -5.31
N GLN A 286 7.89 37.81 -5.66
CA GLN A 286 7.32 36.65 -6.36
C GLN A 286 6.50 35.79 -5.40
N PHE A 287 6.94 35.66 -4.15
CA PHE A 287 6.19 34.99 -3.10
C PHE A 287 4.85 35.68 -2.83
N LEU A 288 4.86 37.00 -2.69
CA LEU A 288 3.66 37.80 -2.43
C LEU A 288 2.62 37.75 -3.56
N LYS A 289 3.02 37.36 -4.78
CA LYS A 289 2.11 37.18 -5.93
C LYS A 289 1.39 35.83 -5.93
N LEU A 290 1.80 34.88 -5.09
CA LEU A 290 1.18 33.56 -5.03
C LEU A 290 -0.20 33.61 -4.35
N PRO A 291 -1.08 32.64 -4.62
CA PRO A 291 -2.33 32.51 -3.87
C PRO A 291 -2.07 32.37 -2.35
N PRO A 292 -2.91 32.94 -1.47
CA PRO A 292 -2.72 32.85 -0.01
C PRO A 292 -2.56 31.41 0.52
N THR A 293 -3.26 30.45 -0.07
CA THR A 293 -3.12 29.03 0.30
C THR A 293 -1.73 28.48 -0.01
N ALA A 294 -1.13 28.87 -1.14
CA ALA A 294 0.22 28.49 -1.52
C ALA A 294 1.26 29.18 -0.63
N GLN A 295 1.08 30.47 -0.35
CA GLN A 295 1.94 31.22 0.58
C GLN A 295 1.97 30.55 1.95
N ASN A 296 0.80 30.25 2.52
CA ASN A 296 0.69 29.61 3.82
C ASN A 296 1.34 28.22 3.84
N PHE A 297 1.14 27.42 2.79
CA PHE A 297 1.77 26.09 2.68
C PHE A 297 3.30 26.18 2.62
N ILE A 298 3.83 27.14 1.87
CA ILE A 298 5.27 27.38 1.80
C ILE A 298 5.82 27.80 3.16
N LEU A 299 5.20 28.79 3.81
CA LEU A 299 5.65 29.28 5.12
C LEU A 299 5.58 28.18 6.18
N PHE A 300 4.48 27.41 6.22
CA PHE A 300 4.36 26.24 7.09
C PHE A 300 5.50 25.24 6.86
N SER A 301 5.80 24.94 5.60
CA SER A 301 6.83 23.97 5.24
C SER A 301 8.22 24.47 5.63
N VAL A 302 8.56 25.71 5.30
CA VAL A 302 9.87 26.32 5.62
C VAL A 302 10.04 26.45 7.14
N TYR A 303 9.01 26.89 7.86
CA TYR A 303 9.02 27.00 9.32
C TYR A 303 9.41 25.67 10.00
N TRP A 304 8.83 24.55 9.56
CA TRP A 304 9.14 23.24 10.13
C TRP A 304 10.49 22.67 9.67
N HIS A 305 10.89 22.89 8.41
CA HIS A 305 12.21 22.48 7.93
C HIS A 305 13.33 23.21 8.67
N ASN A 306 13.20 24.52 8.88
CA ASN A 306 14.14 25.33 9.67
C ASN A 306 14.28 24.90 11.13
N ARG A 307 13.35 24.07 11.63
CA ARG A 307 13.36 23.53 12.99
C ARG A 307 13.73 22.04 13.03
N GLY A 308 14.13 21.47 11.90
CA GLY A 308 14.54 20.07 11.81
C GLY A 308 13.37 19.09 11.80
N TYR A 309 12.19 19.50 11.34
CA TYR A 309 11.01 18.63 11.23
C TYR A 309 10.57 18.42 9.77
N THR A 310 10.06 17.23 9.50
CA THR A 310 9.40 16.82 8.28
C THR A 310 7.89 16.76 8.51
N PRO A 311 7.09 17.67 7.92
CA PRO A 311 5.65 17.51 7.84
C PRO A 311 5.28 16.36 6.89
N LEU A 312 4.33 15.52 7.28
CA LEU A 312 3.90 14.33 6.54
C LEU A 312 2.43 14.46 6.18
N PHE A 313 2.11 14.26 4.91
CA PHE A 313 0.78 14.41 4.36
C PHE A 313 0.31 13.13 3.68
N GLU A 314 -0.99 12.95 3.57
CA GLU A 314 -1.59 12.05 2.59
C GLU A 314 -2.17 12.91 1.46
N PHE A 315 -1.85 12.55 0.22
CA PHE A 315 -2.46 13.14 -0.96
C PHE A 315 -3.49 12.19 -1.56
N PHE A 316 -4.66 12.71 -1.88
CA PHE A 316 -5.68 12.02 -2.66
C PHE A 316 -6.02 12.79 -3.93
N SER A 317 -6.25 12.04 -5.01
CA SER A 317 -6.83 12.51 -6.26
C SER A 317 -7.56 11.35 -6.93
N GLN A 318 -8.56 11.66 -7.77
CA GLN A 318 -9.35 10.63 -8.43
C GLN A 318 -8.51 9.76 -9.37
N ASP A 319 -7.53 10.36 -10.06
CA ASP A 319 -6.60 9.67 -10.96
C ASP A 319 -5.69 8.67 -10.22
N HIS A 320 -5.52 8.87 -8.92
CA HIS A 320 -4.68 8.02 -8.06
C HIS A 320 -5.47 7.33 -6.94
N LYS A 321 -6.81 7.27 -7.06
CA LYS A 321 -7.69 6.58 -6.11
C LYS A 321 -7.27 5.13 -5.91
N ILE A 322 -7.24 4.66 -4.67
CA ILE A 322 -6.91 3.26 -4.33
C ILE A 322 -8.19 2.45 -4.15
N VAL A 323 -8.98 2.73 -3.13
CA VAL A 323 -10.30 2.13 -2.83
C VAL A 323 -11.32 3.19 -2.44
N ILE A 324 -10.99 4.07 -1.48
CA ILE A 324 -11.91 5.09 -0.98
C ILE A 324 -12.05 6.20 -2.02
N ASP A 325 -13.30 6.56 -2.32
CA ASP A 325 -13.62 7.73 -3.12
C ASP A 325 -13.99 8.88 -2.19
N TYR A 326 -13.10 9.86 -2.05
CA TYR A 326 -13.33 11.07 -1.26
C TYR A 326 -13.99 12.19 -2.09
N GLY A 327 -14.48 11.88 -3.30
CA GLY A 327 -15.09 12.82 -4.23
C GLY A 327 -14.11 13.31 -5.31
N ASP A 328 -14.60 14.21 -6.16
CA ASP A 328 -13.88 14.61 -7.38
C ASP A 328 -12.70 15.55 -7.13
N LYS A 329 -12.61 16.16 -5.94
CA LYS A 329 -11.60 17.18 -5.64
C LYS A 329 -10.37 16.55 -4.98
N PRO A 330 -9.16 16.77 -5.53
CA PRO A 330 -7.94 16.34 -4.86
C PRO A 330 -7.69 17.16 -3.60
N PHE A 331 -7.01 16.57 -2.62
CA PHE A 331 -6.65 17.25 -1.36
C PHE A 331 -5.32 16.75 -0.80
N LEU A 332 -4.70 17.58 0.05
CA LEU A 332 -3.60 17.19 0.94
C LEU A 332 -4.09 17.29 2.38
N SER A 333 -3.84 16.26 3.17
CA SER A 333 -4.19 16.23 4.59
C SER A 333 -2.94 15.93 5.43
N LEU A 334 -2.63 16.83 6.37
CA LEU A 334 -1.49 16.68 7.28
C LEU A 334 -1.75 15.52 8.25
N LEU A 335 -0.87 14.53 8.24
CA LEU A 335 -0.94 13.34 9.08
C LEU A 335 -0.15 13.54 10.38
N ALA A 336 1.06 14.07 10.27
CA ALA A 336 2.00 14.17 11.38
C ALA A 336 3.12 15.17 11.08
N ILE A 337 3.79 15.64 12.12
CA ILE A 337 5.03 16.41 12.02
C ILE A 337 6.10 15.64 12.79
N ARG A 338 7.17 15.25 12.11
CA ARG A 338 8.18 14.33 12.63
C ARG A 338 9.56 14.97 12.61
N HIS A 339 10.29 14.95 13.71
CA HIS A 339 11.65 15.46 13.74
C HIS A 339 12.55 14.61 12.82
N THR A 340 13.25 15.25 11.91
CA THR A 340 13.99 14.61 10.81
C THR A 340 15.13 13.73 11.34
N VAL A 341 15.90 14.22 12.31
CA VAL A 341 17.05 13.46 12.86
C VAL A 341 16.73 12.47 13.98
N ASN A 342 16.03 12.87 15.05
CA ASN A 342 15.73 11.95 16.16
C ASN A 342 14.51 11.04 15.88
N GLY A 343 13.63 11.39 14.94
CA GLY A 343 12.47 10.58 14.56
C GLY A 343 11.23 10.73 15.45
N ASN A 344 11.27 11.57 16.48
CA ASN A 344 10.14 11.82 17.38
C ASN A 344 9.01 12.55 16.65
N PHE A 345 7.78 12.23 17.02
CA PHE A 345 6.58 12.90 16.51
C PHE A 345 6.15 14.02 17.46
N LEU A 346 5.61 15.09 16.91
CA LEU A 346 4.85 16.04 17.72
C LEU A 346 3.54 15.38 18.17
N PRO A 347 3.07 15.65 19.40
CA PRO A 347 1.73 15.29 19.82
C PRO A 347 0.70 15.85 18.85
N TYR A 348 -0.32 15.05 18.53
CA TYR A 348 -1.28 15.41 17.48
C TYR A 348 -2.05 16.71 17.77
N ARG A 349 -2.27 17.08 19.04
CA ARG A 349 -2.79 18.40 19.43
C ARG A 349 -1.90 19.54 18.91
N GLN A 350 -0.59 19.43 19.06
CA GLN A 350 0.37 20.43 18.56
C GLN A 350 0.44 20.44 17.02
N VAL A 351 0.22 19.28 16.38
CA VAL A 351 0.08 19.20 14.92
C VAL A 351 -1.13 20.02 14.44
N LYS A 352 -2.29 19.86 15.09
CA LYS A 352 -3.49 20.68 14.80
C LYS A 352 -3.26 22.17 15.02
N GLU A 353 -2.76 22.55 16.20
CA GLU A 353 -2.47 23.95 16.53
C GLU A 353 -1.49 24.60 15.57
N SER A 354 -0.53 23.83 15.06
CA SER A 354 0.38 24.26 14.02
C SER A 354 -0.33 24.44 12.68
N ALA A 355 -1.13 23.46 12.26
CA ALA A 355 -1.84 23.48 10.99
C ALA A 355 -2.87 24.62 10.92
N ASP A 356 -3.61 24.86 12.00
CA ASP A 356 -4.64 25.90 12.10
C ASP A 356 -4.06 27.31 11.84
N LYS A 357 -2.83 27.58 12.30
CA LYS A 357 -2.15 28.87 12.09
C LYS A 357 -1.92 29.21 10.62
N TYR A 358 -1.81 28.19 9.78
CA TYR A 358 -1.55 28.32 8.34
C TYR A 358 -2.75 27.91 7.49
N GLY A 359 -3.87 27.50 8.10
CA GLY A 359 -5.03 26.99 7.36
C GLY A 359 -4.74 25.68 6.62
N ILE A 360 -3.90 24.81 7.20
CA ILE A 360 -3.58 23.48 6.67
C ILE A 360 -4.59 22.46 7.23
N GLU A 361 -5.19 21.66 6.37
CA GLU A 361 -6.10 20.61 6.81
C GLU A 361 -5.33 19.44 7.46
N CYS A 362 -5.81 18.96 8.60
CA CYS A 362 -5.31 17.75 9.26
C CYS A 362 -6.20 16.54 9.00
N VAL A 363 -5.59 15.36 9.07
CA VAL A 363 -6.33 14.09 9.15
C VAL A 363 -7.30 14.15 10.32
N LYS A 364 -8.47 13.55 10.23
CA LYS A 364 -9.47 13.60 11.30
C LYS A 364 -9.24 12.52 12.34
N GLU A 365 -9.69 12.79 13.56
CA GLU A 365 -9.81 11.77 14.60
C GLU A 365 -11.05 10.90 14.33
N CYS A 366 -11.02 9.67 14.82
CA CYS A 366 -12.17 8.78 14.78
C CYS A 366 -13.38 9.45 15.45
N SER A 367 -14.51 9.49 14.75
CA SER A 367 -15.79 9.98 15.27
C SER A 367 -16.75 8.87 15.68
N ASN A 368 -16.40 7.60 15.46
CA ASN A 368 -17.26 6.47 15.82
C ASN A 368 -17.18 6.19 17.34
N HIS A 369 -18.28 6.41 18.04
CA HIS A 369 -18.36 6.22 19.49
C HIS A 369 -18.10 4.79 19.97
N GLU A 370 -18.50 3.75 19.22
CA GLU A 370 -18.21 2.35 19.57
C GLU A 370 -16.70 2.08 19.52
N VAL A 371 -16.02 2.57 18.48
CA VAL A 371 -14.57 2.43 18.30
C VAL A 371 -13.83 3.16 19.42
N ILE A 372 -14.17 4.41 19.69
CA ILE A 372 -13.54 5.22 20.74
C ILE A 372 -13.78 4.58 22.11
N SER A 373 -15.02 4.15 22.41
CA SER A 373 -15.34 3.53 23.70
C SER A 373 -14.57 2.24 23.92
N ALA A 374 -14.40 1.40 22.89
CA ALA A 374 -13.63 0.17 23.01
C ALA A 374 -12.14 0.45 23.26
N ALA A 375 -11.56 1.44 22.56
CA ALA A 375 -10.18 1.85 22.79
C ALA A 375 -9.95 2.42 24.19
N MET A 376 -10.87 3.24 24.70
CA MET A 376 -10.79 3.81 26.06
C MET A 376 -10.90 2.77 27.18
N LYS A 377 -11.55 1.63 26.93
CA LYS A 377 -11.57 0.49 27.86
C LYS A 377 -10.31 -0.37 27.77
N GLY A 378 -9.45 -0.12 26.79
CA GLY A 378 -8.32 -0.98 26.47
C GLY A 378 -8.74 -2.37 25.98
N ASP A 379 -9.96 -2.55 25.46
CA ASP A 379 -10.44 -3.85 24.96
C ASP A 379 -10.14 -3.98 23.46
N ILE A 380 -9.07 -4.73 23.14
CA ILE A 380 -8.63 -4.89 21.76
C ILE A 380 -9.63 -5.67 20.90
N GLU A 381 -10.38 -6.63 21.46
CA GLU A 381 -11.31 -7.44 20.67
C GLU A 381 -12.58 -6.65 20.34
N GLU A 382 -13.12 -5.87 21.31
CA GLU A 382 -14.20 -4.91 21.04
C GLU A 382 -13.75 -3.87 20.01
N LEU A 383 -12.53 -3.35 20.13
CA LEU A 383 -11.99 -2.34 19.21
C LEU A 383 -11.90 -2.88 17.78
N LEU A 384 -11.30 -4.06 17.61
CA LEU A 384 -11.20 -4.71 16.30
C LEU A 384 -12.58 -5.05 15.73
N LYS A 385 -13.52 -5.49 16.57
CA LYS A 385 -14.89 -5.79 16.14
C LYS A 385 -15.63 -4.54 15.66
N ALA A 386 -15.48 -3.41 16.36
CA ALA A 386 -16.07 -2.14 15.96
C ALA A 386 -15.49 -1.64 14.63
N ILE A 387 -14.15 -1.57 14.51
CA ILE A 387 -13.49 -1.10 13.28
C ILE A 387 -13.80 -1.98 12.07
N ARG A 388 -13.89 -3.31 12.25
CA ARG A 388 -14.21 -4.23 11.14
C ARG A 388 -15.58 -3.98 10.52
N LYS A 389 -16.55 -3.43 11.27
CA LYS A 389 -17.91 -3.14 10.79
C LYS A 389 -18.02 -1.83 10.03
N GLU A 390 -17.00 -0.95 10.13
CA GLU A 390 -16.99 0.33 9.47
C GLU A 390 -17.07 0.18 7.94
N ARG A 391 -17.72 1.16 7.29
CA ARG A 391 -17.81 1.28 5.83
C ARG A 391 -17.47 2.71 5.43
N GLY A 392 -16.95 2.90 4.22
CA GLY A 392 -16.57 4.22 3.72
C GLY A 392 -15.24 4.76 4.25
N VAL A 393 -14.57 4.01 5.13
CA VAL A 393 -13.22 4.32 5.63
C VAL A 393 -12.29 3.12 5.43
N GLU A 394 -11.01 3.36 5.17
CA GLU A 394 -10.02 2.27 5.15
C GLU A 394 -9.90 1.63 6.54
N GLY A 395 -9.99 2.44 7.58
CA GLY A 395 -9.84 2.06 8.98
C GLY A 395 -9.15 3.17 9.75
N TYR A 396 -8.37 2.80 10.77
CA TYR A 396 -7.76 3.76 11.69
C TYR A 396 -6.29 3.45 11.95
N VAL A 397 -5.52 4.49 12.28
CA VAL A 397 -4.20 4.40 12.89
C VAL A 397 -4.36 4.70 14.39
N LEU A 398 -4.04 3.71 15.22
CA LEU A 398 -3.91 3.86 16.67
C LEU A 398 -2.47 4.28 16.97
N ALA A 399 -2.27 5.52 17.40
CA ALA A 399 -0.98 6.03 17.82
C ALA A 399 -0.98 6.23 19.34
N LEU A 400 -0.08 5.56 20.03
CA LEU A 400 0.08 5.62 21.48
C LEU A 400 1.13 6.68 21.84
N ASN A 401 0.99 7.32 23.01
CA ASN A 401 1.94 8.35 23.46
C ASN A 401 3.35 7.82 23.80
N ASN A 402 3.53 6.50 23.85
CA ASN A 402 4.81 5.82 24.02
C ASN A 402 5.54 5.52 22.69
N GLY A 403 5.06 6.08 21.57
CA GLY A 403 5.69 5.97 20.24
C GLY A 403 5.22 4.80 19.39
N TRP A 404 4.43 3.87 19.94
CA TRP A 404 3.87 2.76 19.18
C TRP A 404 2.73 3.21 18.26
N MET A 405 2.73 2.69 17.03
CA MET A 405 1.65 2.90 16.07
C MET A 405 1.18 1.56 15.52
N PHE A 406 -0.14 1.41 15.41
CA PHE A 406 -0.77 0.25 14.81
C PHE A 406 -1.84 0.72 13.83
N LYS A 407 -2.09 -0.08 12.80
CA LYS A 407 -3.21 0.16 11.87
C LYS A 407 -4.22 -0.96 12.00
N VAL A 408 -5.48 -0.61 11.91
CA VAL A 408 -6.59 -1.56 11.83
C VAL A 408 -7.42 -1.16 10.63
N LYS A 409 -7.61 -2.08 9.69
CA LYS A 409 -8.43 -1.84 8.51
C LYS A 409 -9.85 -2.36 8.72
N SER A 410 -10.83 -1.67 8.15
CA SER A 410 -12.19 -2.18 8.06
C SER A 410 -12.22 -3.44 7.19
N MET A 411 -13.19 -4.31 7.46
CA MET A 411 -13.36 -5.53 6.67
C MET A 411 -13.76 -5.18 5.24
N TRP A 412 -14.70 -4.24 5.11
CA TRP A 412 -15.18 -3.71 3.84
C TRP A 412 -14.05 -3.21 2.94
N TYR A 413 -13.14 -2.36 3.46
CA TYR A 413 -11.98 -1.90 2.67
C TYR A 413 -11.06 -3.06 2.30
N SER A 414 -10.77 -3.95 3.26
CA SER A 414 -9.82 -5.04 3.07
C SER A 414 -10.26 -5.99 1.96
N ASP A 415 -11.55 -6.29 1.89
CA ASP A 415 -12.14 -7.16 0.88
C ASP A 415 -12.08 -6.52 -0.52
N ILE A 416 -12.39 -5.22 -0.62
CA ILE A 416 -12.28 -4.48 -1.87
C ILE A 416 -10.82 -4.38 -2.34
N HIS A 417 -9.91 -3.98 -1.46
CA HIS A 417 -8.48 -3.83 -1.80
C HIS A 417 -7.90 -5.17 -2.30
N LYS A 418 -8.21 -6.28 -1.62
CA LYS A 418 -7.77 -7.63 -2.03
C LYS A 418 -8.34 -8.01 -3.39
N THR A 419 -9.61 -7.71 -3.62
CA THR A 419 -10.27 -7.95 -4.92
C THR A 419 -9.58 -7.17 -6.04
N ASN A 420 -9.34 -5.87 -5.83
CA ASN A 420 -8.65 -5.04 -6.82
C ASN A 420 -7.22 -5.51 -7.12
N ALA A 421 -6.48 -5.92 -6.08
CA ALA A 421 -5.16 -6.52 -6.25
C ALA A 421 -5.22 -7.83 -7.05
N PHE A 422 -6.22 -8.68 -6.81
CA PHE A 422 -6.43 -9.91 -7.55
C PHE A 422 -6.70 -9.66 -9.03
N ILE A 423 -7.66 -8.79 -9.36
CA ILE A 423 -8.06 -8.51 -10.74
C ILE A 423 -6.89 -7.93 -11.55
N SER A 424 -6.12 -7.03 -10.93
CA SER A 424 -5.06 -6.27 -11.59
C SER A 424 -3.74 -7.03 -11.70
N LYS A 425 -3.28 -7.68 -10.62
CA LYS A 425 -1.92 -8.23 -10.51
C LYS A 425 -1.87 -9.76 -10.44
N GLY A 426 -2.97 -10.44 -10.18
CA GLY A 426 -3.00 -11.91 -10.05
C GLY A 426 -2.41 -12.42 -8.74
N GLU A 427 -2.43 -11.60 -7.68
CA GLU A 427 -1.80 -11.92 -6.38
C GLU A 427 -2.56 -12.97 -5.55
N LEU A 428 -3.80 -13.34 -5.92
CA LEU A 428 -4.56 -14.44 -5.31
C LEU A 428 -4.82 -15.55 -6.34
N LYS A 429 -5.01 -16.78 -5.85
CA LYS A 429 -5.38 -17.94 -6.67
C LYS A 429 -6.82 -17.78 -7.19
N GLU A 430 -7.10 -18.31 -8.38
CA GLU A 430 -8.45 -18.31 -9.00
C GLU A 430 -9.56 -18.74 -8.02
N ALA A 431 -9.29 -19.74 -7.17
CA ALA A 431 -10.22 -20.24 -6.16
C ALA A 431 -10.76 -19.16 -5.21
N ALA A 432 -9.98 -18.11 -4.92
CA ALA A 432 -10.45 -17.01 -4.10
C ALA A 432 -11.59 -16.26 -4.78
N MET A 433 -11.51 -16.03 -6.11
CA MET A 433 -12.55 -15.33 -6.86
C MET A 433 -13.84 -16.15 -6.98
N TRP A 434 -13.71 -17.46 -7.13
CA TRP A 434 -14.86 -18.36 -7.05
C TRP A 434 -15.61 -18.22 -5.74
N ASN A 435 -14.90 -18.12 -4.61
CA ASN A 435 -15.54 -17.92 -3.31
C ASN A 435 -16.24 -16.56 -3.22
N TYR A 436 -15.65 -15.50 -3.77
CA TYR A 436 -16.29 -14.18 -3.80
C TYR A 436 -17.62 -14.20 -4.55
N VAL A 437 -17.67 -14.86 -5.71
CA VAL A 437 -18.92 -15.03 -6.47
C VAL A 437 -19.92 -15.88 -5.69
N LEU A 438 -19.49 -17.05 -5.21
CA LEU A 438 -20.37 -17.98 -4.50
C LEU A 438 -20.92 -17.38 -3.20
N GLU A 439 -20.15 -16.53 -2.51
CA GLU A 439 -20.57 -15.80 -1.31
C GLU A 439 -21.38 -14.53 -1.62
N SER A 440 -21.70 -14.28 -2.90
CA SER A 440 -22.47 -13.10 -3.37
C SER A 440 -21.81 -11.76 -3.02
N LYS A 441 -20.48 -11.72 -2.95
CA LYS A 441 -19.70 -10.52 -2.62
C LYS A 441 -19.37 -9.65 -3.83
N VAL A 442 -19.67 -10.09 -5.05
CA VAL A 442 -19.32 -9.34 -6.27
C VAL A 442 -20.08 -8.03 -6.36
N ASP A 443 -21.37 -8.00 -5.99
CA ASP A 443 -22.17 -6.78 -6.04
C ASP A 443 -21.63 -5.69 -5.09
N ASP A 444 -21.09 -6.10 -3.94
CA ASP A 444 -20.48 -5.21 -2.96
C ASP A 444 -19.15 -4.60 -3.44
N ILE A 445 -18.42 -5.27 -4.34
CA ILE A 445 -17.06 -4.87 -4.73
C ILE A 445 -16.99 -4.33 -6.17
N ILE A 446 -17.93 -4.66 -7.04
CA ILE A 446 -17.85 -4.36 -8.48
C ILE A 446 -17.80 -2.85 -8.75
N GLY A 447 -18.50 -2.04 -7.95
CA GLY A 447 -18.47 -0.58 -8.03
C GLY A 447 -17.08 0.02 -7.72
N PHE A 448 -16.25 -0.73 -6.98
CA PHE A 448 -14.91 -0.29 -6.57
C PHE A 448 -13.79 -0.83 -7.47
N VAL A 449 -14.12 -1.64 -8.48
CA VAL A 449 -13.16 -2.09 -9.47
C VAL A 449 -12.77 -0.93 -10.36
N LYS A 450 -11.46 -0.62 -10.39
CA LYS A 450 -10.93 0.63 -10.97
C LYS A 450 -11.25 0.82 -12.45
N ARG A 451 -11.08 -0.23 -13.27
CA ARG A 451 -11.18 -0.15 -14.74
C ARG A 451 -12.50 -0.72 -15.21
N GLU A 452 -13.11 -0.09 -16.21
CA GLU A 452 -14.37 -0.57 -16.79
C GLU A 452 -14.24 -1.97 -17.39
N GLU A 453 -13.16 -2.24 -18.13
CA GLU A 453 -12.87 -3.57 -18.69
C GLU A 453 -12.82 -4.67 -17.61
N ASP A 454 -12.24 -4.34 -16.45
CA ASP A 454 -12.15 -5.24 -15.32
C ASP A 454 -13.52 -5.45 -14.65
N ARG A 455 -14.37 -4.40 -14.60
CA ARG A 455 -15.77 -4.48 -14.14
C ARG A 455 -16.57 -5.42 -15.02
N ILE A 456 -16.48 -5.24 -16.35
CA ILE A 456 -17.18 -6.07 -17.34
C ILE A 456 -16.75 -7.53 -17.20
N ARG A 457 -15.45 -7.80 -17.09
CA ARG A 457 -14.90 -9.15 -16.96
C ARG A 457 -15.31 -9.83 -15.65
N LEU A 458 -15.32 -9.09 -14.54
CA LEU A 458 -15.81 -9.60 -13.26
C LEU A 458 -17.30 -9.92 -13.31
N ARG A 459 -18.11 -9.05 -13.95
CA ARG A 459 -19.55 -9.29 -14.14
C ARG A 459 -19.81 -10.52 -14.99
N ASP A 460 -19.15 -10.64 -16.14
CA ASP A 460 -19.30 -11.79 -17.04
C ASP A 460 -18.91 -13.11 -16.34
N PHE A 461 -17.82 -13.11 -15.57
CA PHE A 461 -17.43 -14.27 -14.78
C PHE A 461 -18.45 -14.62 -13.68
N ASN A 462 -18.93 -13.60 -12.95
CA ASN A 462 -19.97 -13.76 -11.93
C ASN A 462 -21.23 -14.39 -12.53
N ASP A 463 -21.73 -13.84 -13.62
CA ASP A 463 -22.98 -14.27 -14.25
C ASP A 463 -22.85 -15.71 -14.77
N LYS A 464 -21.73 -16.04 -15.41
CA LYS A 464 -21.45 -17.41 -15.86
C LYS A 464 -21.41 -18.40 -14.70
N LEU A 465 -20.64 -18.10 -13.65
CA LEU A 465 -20.50 -19.00 -12.52
C LEU A 465 -21.82 -19.19 -11.76
N ILE A 466 -22.57 -18.12 -11.52
CA ILE A 466 -23.89 -18.20 -10.88
C ILE A 466 -24.87 -19.02 -11.73
N ASN A 467 -24.84 -18.88 -13.06
CA ASN A 467 -25.67 -19.70 -13.93
C ASN A 467 -25.32 -21.19 -13.84
N TYR A 468 -24.04 -21.55 -13.89
CA TYR A 468 -23.60 -22.94 -13.69
C TYR A 468 -24.01 -23.49 -12.32
N PHE A 469 -23.85 -22.67 -11.27
CA PHE A 469 -24.25 -23.03 -9.92
C PHE A 469 -25.76 -23.28 -9.82
N ASN A 470 -26.58 -22.38 -10.34
CA ASN A 470 -28.05 -22.49 -10.32
C ASN A 470 -28.54 -23.71 -11.09
N ASN A 471 -27.98 -23.98 -12.27
CA ASN A 471 -28.29 -25.17 -13.06
C ASN A 471 -27.97 -26.45 -12.29
N TYR A 472 -26.85 -26.47 -11.54
CA TYR A 472 -26.51 -27.62 -10.71
C TYR A 472 -27.48 -27.77 -9.52
N VAL A 473 -27.85 -26.67 -8.85
CA VAL A 473 -28.86 -26.71 -7.79
C VAL A 473 -30.19 -27.26 -8.31
N GLU A 474 -30.65 -26.81 -9.47
CA GLU A 474 -31.87 -27.30 -10.12
C GLU A 474 -31.77 -28.80 -10.45
N LYS A 475 -30.63 -29.26 -10.98
CA LYS A 475 -30.37 -30.69 -11.19
C LYS A 475 -30.53 -31.50 -9.91
N ILE A 476 -29.98 -31.04 -8.79
CA ILE A 476 -30.11 -31.72 -7.49
C ILE A 476 -31.55 -31.66 -6.95
N GLN A 477 -32.28 -30.56 -7.18
CA GLN A 477 -33.70 -30.46 -6.85
C GLN A 477 -34.53 -31.47 -7.64
N ASN A 478 -34.23 -31.66 -8.92
CA ASN A 478 -34.90 -32.66 -9.76
C ASN A 478 -34.63 -34.07 -9.21
N TYR A 479 -33.40 -34.41 -8.82
CA TYR A 479 -33.13 -35.69 -8.15
C TYR A 479 -33.92 -35.85 -6.86
N LYS A 480 -34.05 -34.80 -6.04
CA LYS A 480 -34.90 -34.84 -4.85
C LYS A 480 -36.36 -35.17 -5.21
N HIS A 481 -36.89 -34.54 -6.26
CA HIS A 481 -38.24 -34.80 -6.73
C HIS A 481 -38.42 -36.24 -7.24
N TYR A 482 -37.47 -36.78 -8.00
CA TYR A 482 -37.49 -38.19 -8.42
C TYR A 482 -37.43 -39.15 -7.22
N ILE A 483 -36.60 -38.86 -6.21
CA ILE A 483 -36.55 -39.65 -4.98
C ILE A 483 -37.91 -39.62 -4.26
N GLN A 484 -38.58 -38.46 -4.20
CA GLN A 484 -39.92 -38.33 -3.63
C GLN A 484 -40.94 -39.19 -4.38
N GLN A 485 -40.96 -39.11 -5.71
CA GLN A 485 -41.87 -39.89 -6.55
C GLN A 485 -41.64 -41.41 -6.39
N GLU A 486 -40.39 -41.88 -6.33
CA GLU A 486 -40.10 -43.30 -6.12
C GLU A 486 -40.51 -43.76 -4.71
N LEU A 487 -40.32 -42.93 -3.68
CA LEU A 487 -40.74 -43.26 -2.32
C LEU A 487 -42.27 -43.31 -2.19
N GLU A 488 -43.01 -42.46 -2.90
CA GLU A 488 -44.47 -42.43 -2.87
C GLU A 488 -45.09 -43.74 -3.39
N LYS A 489 -44.40 -44.46 -4.29
CA LYS A 489 -44.83 -45.79 -4.77
C LYS A 489 -44.84 -46.84 -3.66
N ASP A 490 -43.82 -46.80 -2.80
CA ASP A 490 -43.65 -47.75 -1.69
C ASP A 490 -44.39 -47.31 -0.41
N PHE A 491 -44.66 -46.01 -0.27
CA PHE A 491 -45.29 -45.39 0.90
C PHE A 491 -46.47 -44.46 0.51
N PRO A 492 -47.55 -45.00 -0.09
CA PRO A 492 -48.69 -44.19 -0.48
C PRO A 492 -49.39 -43.60 0.75
N ASN A 493 -49.74 -42.32 0.71
CA ASN A 493 -50.39 -41.54 1.79
C ASN A 493 -49.55 -41.37 3.07
N VAL A 494 -48.23 -41.48 3.00
CA VAL A 494 -47.32 -41.10 4.09
C VAL A 494 -46.65 -39.78 3.71
N ASP A 495 -46.70 -38.80 4.60
CA ASP A 495 -46.03 -37.52 4.38
C ASP A 495 -44.51 -37.74 4.20
N TYR A 496 -43.89 -37.00 3.28
CA TYR A 496 -42.50 -37.21 2.88
C TYR A 496 -41.53 -37.13 4.08
N GLU A 497 -41.84 -36.28 5.05
CA GLU A 497 -41.10 -36.07 6.28
C GLU A 497 -41.05 -37.34 7.15
N ASP A 498 -42.13 -38.11 7.18
CA ASP A 498 -42.33 -39.28 8.05
C ASP A 498 -41.77 -40.57 7.45
N ILE A 499 -41.43 -40.58 6.16
CA ILE A 499 -40.84 -41.74 5.50
C ILE A 499 -39.46 -42.07 6.14
N PRO A 500 -39.22 -43.33 6.55
CA PRO A 500 -37.98 -43.72 7.22
C PRO A 500 -36.72 -43.38 6.42
N MET A 501 -35.72 -42.79 7.10
CA MET A 501 -34.47 -42.33 6.47
C MET A 501 -33.70 -43.47 5.77
N LYS A 502 -33.85 -44.71 6.23
CA LYS A 502 -33.24 -45.89 5.59
C LYS A 502 -33.75 -46.08 4.16
N ASN A 503 -35.06 -45.95 3.94
CA ASN A 503 -35.68 -46.09 2.63
C ASN A 503 -35.28 -44.94 1.71
N PHE A 504 -35.32 -43.71 2.22
CA PHE A 504 -34.81 -42.53 1.51
C PHE A 504 -33.37 -42.73 1.04
N THR A 505 -32.49 -43.17 1.95
CA THR A 505 -31.06 -43.36 1.65
C THR A 505 -30.84 -44.45 0.60
N THR A 506 -31.62 -45.54 0.64
CA THR A 506 -31.52 -46.63 -0.35
C THR A 506 -31.88 -46.13 -1.75
N ILE A 507 -33.02 -45.47 -1.91
CA ILE A 507 -33.48 -44.96 -3.22
C ILE A 507 -32.55 -43.84 -3.72
N ALA A 508 -32.15 -42.92 -2.83
CA ALA A 508 -31.25 -41.82 -3.17
C ALA A 508 -29.88 -42.33 -3.67
N LYS A 509 -29.32 -43.38 -3.07
CA LYS A 509 -28.06 -43.98 -3.53
C LYS A 509 -28.14 -44.52 -4.96
N THR A 510 -29.28 -45.12 -5.32
CA THR A 510 -29.51 -45.64 -6.67
C THR A 510 -29.57 -44.50 -7.69
N ILE A 511 -30.35 -43.46 -7.39
CA ILE A 511 -30.56 -42.31 -8.27
C ILE A 511 -29.29 -41.46 -8.42
N LEU A 512 -28.50 -41.30 -7.34
CA LEU A 512 -27.31 -40.43 -7.30
C LEU A 512 -26.00 -41.16 -7.66
N SER A 513 -26.07 -42.33 -8.30
CA SER A 513 -24.89 -43.18 -8.55
C SER A 513 -23.75 -42.51 -9.35
N GLY A 514 -24.05 -41.47 -10.14
CA GLY A 514 -23.07 -40.67 -10.88
C GLY A 514 -22.67 -39.34 -10.22
N GLU A 515 -23.23 -39.00 -9.06
CA GLU A 515 -22.97 -37.73 -8.37
C GLU A 515 -21.90 -37.88 -7.27
N PRO A 516 -21.24 -36.77 -6.87
CA PRO A 516 -20.30 -36.79 -5.75
C PRO A 516 -20.95 -37.34 -4.46
N PRO A 517 -20.25 -38.20 -3.67
CA PRO A 517 -20.84 -38.86 -2.51
C PRO A 517 -21.44 -37.93 -1.45
N PHE A 518 -20.94 -36.69 -1.35
CA PHE A 518 -21.44 -35.73 -0.38
C PHE A 518 -22.85 -35.20 -0.72
N ILE A 519 -23.32 -35.30 -1.97
CA ILE A 519 -24.66 -34.86 -2.39
C ILE A 519 -25.74 -35.63 -1.64
N LEU A 520 -25.54 -36.93 -1.44
CA LEU A 520 -26.41 -37.75 -0.60
C LEU A 520 -26.50 -37.19 0.83
N ASN A 521 -25.37 -36.79 1.42
CA ASN A 521 -25.35 -36.21 2.76
C ASN A 521 -26.11 -34.87 2.80
N LEU A 522 -25.96 -34.02 1.78
CA LEU A 522 -26.70 -32.76 1.70
C LEU A 522 -28.22 -32.99 1.60
N LEU A 523 -28.65 -33.97 0.81
CA LEU A 523 -30.06 -34.33 0.69
C LEU A 523 -30.63 -34.92 1.98
N ILE A 524 -29.84 -35.70 2.73
CA ILE A 524 -30.21 -36.20 4.06
C ILE A 524 -30.39 -35.02 5.04
N VAL A 525 -29.45 -34.08 5.07
CA VAL A 525 -29.54 -32.87 5.92
C VAL A 525 -30.75 -32.04 5.52
N ASN A 526 -30.96 -31.79 4.22
CA ASN A 526 -32.13 -31.08 3.70
C ASN A 526 -33.45 -31.75 4.11
N LYS A 527 -33.55 -33.09 4.07
CA LYS A 527 -34.75 -33.81 4.53
C LYS A 527 -34.97 -33.69 6.04
N LYS A 528 -33.91 -33.74 6.85
CA LYS A 528 -34.01 -33.69 8.32
C LYS A 528 -34.28 -32.30 8.87
N GLU A 529 -33.60 -31.29 8.32
CA GLU A 529 -33.52 -29.95 8.90
C GLU A 529 -34.28 -28.90 8.08
N GLN A 530 -34.85 -29.29 6.92
CA GLN A 530 -35.57 -28.40 6.00
C GLN A 530 -34.74 -27.17 5.56
N THR A 531 -33.42 -27.29 5.57
CA THR A 531 -32.47 -26.24 5.19
C THR A 531 -32.43 -26.05 3.68
N SER A 532 -32.15 -24.83 3.18
CA SER A 532 -32.10 -24.59 1.73
C SER A 532 -31.00 -25.39 1.02
N LEU A 533 -31.36 -26.18 0.00
CA LEU A 533 -30.39 -26.90 -0.85
C LEU A 533 -29.39 -25.96 -1.50
N HIS A 534 -29.85 -24.78 -1.92
CA HIS A 534 -28.98 -23.75 -2.48
C HIS A 534 -27.89 -23.34 -1.47
N SER A 535 -28.25 -23.13 -0.19
CA SER A 535 -27.27 -22.78 0.85
C SER A 535 -26.30 -23.93 1.13
N LEU A 536 -26.81 -25.15 1.25
CA LEU A 536 -26.01 -26.34 1.52
C LEU A 536 -24.97 -26.62 0.42
N ILE A 537 -25.39 -26.53 -0.84
CA ILE A 537 -24.52 -26.75 -2.00
C ILE A 537 -23.50 -25.61 -2.10
N LYS A 538 -23.92 -24.35 -1.88
CA LYS A 538 -23.02 -23.19 -1.85
C LYS A 538 -21.91 -23.38 -0.82
N ASP A 539 -22.24 -23.67 0.44
CA ASP A 539 -21.26 -23.84 1.51
C ASP A 539 -20.27 -24.97 1.19
N GLN A 540 -20.74 -26.02 0.54
CA GLN A 540 -19.90 -27.13 0.14
C GLN A 540 -19.00 -26.76 -1.05
N CYS A 541 -19.49 -26.00 -2.03
CA CYS A 541 -18.67 -25.46 -3.13
C CYS A 541 -17.53 -24.60 -2.59
N VAL A 542 -17.83 -23.69 -1.65
CA VAL A 542 -16.82 -22.82 -1.00
C VAL A 542 -15.78 -23.63 -0.24
N LYS A 543 -16.19 -24.70 0.46
CA LYS A 543 -15.24 -25.58 1.18
C LYS A 543 -14.33 -26.37 0.23
N ILE A 544 -14.86 -26.85 -0.90
CA ILE A 544 -14.10 -27.67 -1.85
C ILE A 544 -13.18 -26.79 -2.70
N SER A 545 -13.66 -25.65 -3.20
CA SER A 545 -12.89 -24.74 -4.08
C SER A 545 -11.56 -24.29 -3.44
N GLN A 546 -11.53 -24.13 -2.11
CA GLN A 546 -10.33 -23.77 -1.35
C GLN A 546 -9.24 -24.84 -1.40
N LYS A 547 -9.63 -26.12 -1.55
CA LYS A 547 -8.72 -27.27 -1.55
C LYS A 547 -8.43 -27.76 -2.97
N ASP A 548 -9.48 -27.89 -3.78
CA ASP A 548 -9.42 -28.39 -5.15
C ASP A 548 -10.52 -27.75 -6.00
N LEU A 549 -10.16 -26.70 -6.72
CA LEU A 549 -11.04 -26.00 -7.64
C LEU A 549 -11.48 -26.88 -8.82
N THR A 550 -10.64 -27.82 -9.25
CA THR A 550 -10.92 -28.68 -10.41
C THR A 550 -12.14 -29.56 -10.16
N THR A 551 -12.28 -30.08 -8.93
CA THR A 551 -13.44 -30.87 -8.53
C THR A 551 -14.72 -30.05 -8.59
N VAL A 552 -14.71 -28.80 -8.14
CA VAL A 552 -15.88 -27.91 -8.22
C VAL A 552 -16.24 -27.60 -9.67
N LYS A 553 -15.25 -27.29 -10.52
CA LYS A 553 -15.45 -27.04 -11.95
C LYS A 553 -16.10 -28.23 -12.65
N LYS A 554 -15.63 -29.45 -12.38
CA LYS A 554 -16.21 -30.69 -12.94
C LYS A 554 -17.64 -30.90 -12.47
N MET A 555 -17.88 -30.73 -11.17
CA MET A 555 -19.19 -30.89 -10.58
C MET A 555 -20.22 -29.93 -11.19
N LEU A 556 -19.86 -28.65 -11.33
CA LEU A 556 -20.73 -27.64 -11.93
C LEU A 556 -20.77 -27.68 -13.47
N GLY A 557 -20.00 -28.58 -14.11
CA GLY A 557 -19.95 -28.70 -15.58
C GLY A 557 -19.30 -27.51 -16.30
N CYS A 558 -18.36 -26.82 -15.66
CA CYS A 558 -17.72 -25.60 -16.16
C CYS A 558 -16.18 -25.68 -16.12
N THR A 559 -15.62 -26.74 -16.69
CA THR A 559 -14.16 -26.97 -16.74
C THR A 559 -13.38 -25.84 -17.42
N ASP A 560 -14.00 -25.18 -18.38
CA ASP A 560 -13.37 -24.13 -19.20
C ASP A 560 -13.55 -22.72 -18.60
N LEU A 561 -14.36 -22.59 -17.54
CA LEU A 561 -14.56 -21.32 -16.89
C LEU A 561 -13.31 -20.97 -16.06
N GLU A 562 -12.64 -19.89 -16.42
CA GLU A 562 -11.48 -19.38 -15.69
C GLU A 562 -11.57 -17.86 -15.45
N PHE A 563 -11.02 -17.41 -14.32
CA PHE A 563 -10.72 -16.00 -14.11
C PHE A 563 -9.21 -15.81 -13.97
N ILE A 564 -8.58 -15.22 -14.99
CA ILE A 564 -7.13 -14.97 -15.05
C ILE A 564 -6.83 -13.48 -14.87
N SER A 565 -5.71 -13.10 -14.27
CA SER A 565 -5.38 -11.67 -14.08
C SER A 565 -4.99 -10.98 -15.40
N ARG A 566 -4.97 -9.65 -15.43
CA ARG A 566 -4.44 -8.88 -16.56
C ARG A 566 -2.96 -9.16 -16.83
N SER A 567 -2.15 -9.31 -15.78
CA SER A 567 -0.74 -9.70 -15.91
C SER A 567 -0.59 -11.05 -16.62
N GLU A 568 -1.44 -12.02 -16.27
CA GLU A 568 -1.45 -13.34 -16.88
C GLU A 568 -1.95 -13.32 -18.32
N MET A 569 -2.99 -12.53 -18.63
CA MET A 569 -3.45 -12.31 -20.02
C MET A 569 -2.32 -11.76 -20.89
N ARG A 570 -1.63 -10.69 -20.45
CA ARG A 570 -0.49 -10.11 -21.17
C ARG A 570 0.65 -11.11 -21.35
N ARG A 571 0.91 -11.93 -20.33
CA ARG A 571 1.92 -13.00 -20.41
C ARG A 571 1.55 -14.03 -21.47
N ARG A 572 0.29 -14.51 -21.48
CA ARG A 572 -0.24 -15.46 -22.47
C ARG A 572 -0.23 -14.88 -23.88
N GLU A 573 -0.62 -13.62 -24.05
CA GLU A 573 -0.54 -12.90 -25.33
C GLU A 573 0.91 -12.78 -25.84
N LYS A 574 1.86 -12.44 -24.95
CA LYS A 574 3.28 -12.37 -25.31
C LYS A 574 3.80 -13.72 -25.74
N LEU A 575 3.48 -14.79 -25.02
CA LEU A 575 3.83 -16.17 -25.42
C LEU A 575 3.17 -16.56 -26.76
N ALA A 576 1.91 -16.21 -26.96
CA ALA A 576 1.20 -16.52 -28.20
C ALA A 576 1.85 -15.82 -29.41
N LYS A 577 2.30 -14.57 -29.23
CA LYS A 577 3.07 -13.84 -30.25
C LYS A 577 4.44 -14.47 -30.51
N LEU A 578 5.17 -14.87 -29.47
CA LEU A 578 6.44 -15.60 -29.61
C LEU A 578 6.26 -16.90 -30.40
N ASN A 579 5.27 -17.71 -30.03
CA ASN A 579 4.96 -18.97 -30.72
C ASN A 579 4.46 -18.78 -32.17
N GLN A 580 3.87 -17.63 -32.50
CA GLN A 580 3.51 -17.28 -33.88
C GLN A 580 4.72 -16.86 -34.71
N VAL A 581 5.71 -16.19 -34.10
CA VAL A 581 6.98 -15.84 -34.74
C VAL A 581 7.78 -17.11 -35.02
N ASP A 582 7.86 -18.04 -34.06
CA ASP A 582 8.56 -19.32 -34.24
C ASP A 582 7.95 -20.17 -35.36
N LYS A 583 6.61 -20.20 -35.47
CA LYS A 583 5.90 -20.87 -36.57
C LYS A 583 6.07 -20.18 -37.93
N ALA A 584 6.30 -18.87 -37.96
CA ALA A 584 6.58 -18.15 -39.20
C ALA A 584 8.02 -18.39 -39.69
N THR A 585 8.97 -18.59 -38.77
CA THR A 585 10.34 -19.01 -39.11
C THR A 585 10.43 -20.48 -39.54
N ASP A 586 9.64 -21.38 -38.97
CA ASP A 586 9.60 -22.80 -39.39
C ASP A 586 8.95 -23.00 -40.77
N ASN A 587 7.96 -22.17 -41.13
CA ASN A 587 7.36 -22.18 -42.48
C ASN A 587 8.24 -21.52 -43.55
N CYS A 588 9.31 -20.81 -43.18
CA CYS A 588 10.30 -20.28 -44.13
C CYS A 588 11.41 -21.31 -44.46
N HIS A 589 11.50 -22.42 -43.71
CA HIS A 589 12.51 -23.47 -43.90
C HIS A 589 11.96 -24.77 -44.48
N THR A 590 10.75 -24.76 -45.06
CA THR A 590 10.14 -25.94 -45.69
C THR A 590 9.63 -25.69 -47.11
N GLN A 591 10.13 -24.65 -47.79
CA GLN A 591 9.81 -24.37 -49.21
C GLN A 591 11.04 -24.22 -50.13
N ASP A 592 12.25 -24.57 -49.71
CA ASP A 592 13.46 -24.46 -50.54
C ASP A 592 14.15 -25.81 -50.90
N ASP A 593 13.56 -26.97 -50.59
CA ASP A 593 14.21 -28.28 -50.83
C ASP A 593 13.59 -29.14 -51.95
N ASP A 594 12.62 -28.62 -52.74
CA ASP A 594 12.03 -29.36 -53.88
C ASP A 594 12.01 -28.50 -55.17
N ALA A 595 13.19 -28.11 -55.68
CA ALA A 595 13.37 -27.63 -57.06
C ALA A 595 14.83 -27.67 -57.53
N GLU A 596 15.55 -28.78 -57.31
CA GLU A 596 16.70 -29.12 -58.16
C GLU A 596 16.35 -30.42 -58.89
N LEU A 597 16.01 -30.28 -60.17
CA LEU A 597 16.17 -31.23 -61.27
C LEU A 597 15.28 -30.76 -62.43
N GLU A 598 15.82 -29.91 -63.31
CA GLU A 598 15.82 -30.12 -64.78
C GLU A 598 16.29 -28.87 -65.55
N GLU A 599 17.26 -29.14 -66.43
CA GLU A 599 17.57 -28.46 -67.69
C GLU A 599 18.42 -27.17 -67.71
N ASP A 600 19.73 -27.43 -67.91
CA ASP A 600 20.58 -26.77 -68.91
C ASP A 600 19.80 -26.20 -70.11
N GLU A 601 20.00 -24.92 -70.42
CA GLU A 601 20.48 -24.44 -71.74
C GLU A 601 20.35 -22.90 -71.88
N ASN A 602 21.39 -22.31 -72.50
CA ASN A 602 21.46 -20.99 -73.15
C ASN A 602 22.03 -19.77 -72.40
N ASN A 603 23.36 -19.69 -72.41
CA ASN A 603 24.18 -18.71 -73.15
C ASN A 603 23.70 -17.25 -73.39
N HIS A 604 24.63 -16.35 -73.05
CA HIS A 604 25.02 -15.10 -73.74
C HIS A 604 24.12 -13.86 -73.66
N ALA A 605 24.50 -12.89 -72.83
CA ALA A 605 25.15 -11.62 -73.22
C ALA A 605 25.46 -10.75 -71.99
#